data_AF-C6T747-F1
#
_entry.id   AF-C6T747-F1
#
_cell.length_a   1.000
_cell.length_b   1.000
_cell.length_c   1.000
_cell.angle_alpha   90.00
_cell.angle_beta   90.00
_cell.angle_gamma   90.00
#
_symmetry.space_group_name_H-M   'P 1'
#
loop_
_entity.id
_entity.type
_entity.pdbx_description
1 polymer ?
#
loop_
_entity_poly.entity_id
_entity_poly.type
_entity_poly.pdbx_seq_one_letter_code
_entity_poly.pdbx_strand_id
1 'polypeptide(L)'
;MAGVSLKCGDCGALLRTVEEAQEHAELTSHSNFSESTEPVLNLICTACSKPCRSKTESDLHTKRTGHTEFVDKTSEAVKPISLEAPKVDATASSENPSAAASTDQNEEMVVPEVDKKLLEELESMGFSTARATRALHYSGNAGLESAVNWIVEHENDPDIDQMPLVPTNTKIETPKPSLTPEELKAKQQELRERARKKKEEEEKRMEREREKERIRIGKELLEAKRIEADNERKRLLALRKAEKEEEKSAREK
;
A
#
# COMPACT_ATOMS: atom_id res chain seq x y z
N MET A 1 -34.68 -3.59 -3.65
CA MET A 1 -34.07 -2.97 -2.45
C MET A 1 -32.82 -2.27 -2.93
N ALA A 2 -32.53 -1.04 -2.50
CA ALA A 2 -31.32 -0.35 -2.92
C ALA A 2 -30.08 -1.06 -2.31
N GLY A 3 -29.02 -1.24 -3.10
CA GLY A 3 -27.74 -1.74 -2.62
C GLY A 3 -27.15 -0.80 -1.57
N VAL A 4 -26.65 -1.38 -0.48
CA VAL A 4 -26.00 -0.65 0.63
C VAL A 4 -24.47 -0.73 0.52
N SER A 5 -23.96 -1.71 -0.23
CA SER A 5 -22.54 -1.89 -0.51
C SER A 5 -22.32 -2.49 -1.90
N LEU A 6 -21.08 -2.42 -2.39
CA LEU A 6 -20.62 -3.12 -3.59
C LEU A 6 -19.77 -4.32 -3.16
N LYS A 7 -20.08 -5.50 -3.68
CA LYS A 7 -19.33 -6.73 -3.46
C LYS A 7 -18.50 -7.07 -4.69
N CYS A 8 -17.19 -7.23 -4.50
CA CYS A 8 -16.33 -7.82 -5.52
C CYS A 8 -16.63 -9.32 -5.65
N GLY A 9 -16.96 -9.78 -6.84
CA GLY A 9 -17.24 -11.19 -7.15
C GLY A 9 -16.00 -12.07 -7.16
N ASP A 10 -14.82 -11.50 -7.38
CA ASP A 10 -13.56 -12.24 -7.48
C ASP A 10 -12.98 -12.57 -6.09
N CYS A 11 -13.03 -11.62 -5.14
CA CYS A 11 -12.46 -11.79 -3.80
C CYS A 11 -13.47 -11.70 -2.65
N GLY A 12 -14.73 -11.37 -2.95
CA GLY A 12 -15.80 -11.27 -1.95
C GLY A 12 -15.73 -10.02 -1.06
N ALA A 13 -14.82 -9.08 -1.31
CA ALA A 13 -14.69 -7.85 -0.54
C ALA A 13 -15.94 -6.97 -0.65
N LEU A 14 -16.41 -6.44 0.49
CA LEU A 14 -17.52 -5.49 0.57
C LEU A 14 -16.98 -4.06 0.67
N LEU A 15 -17.40 -3.21 -0.27
CA LEU A 15 -16.91 -1.86 -0.50
C LEU A 15 -18.07 -0.89 -0.29
N ARG A 16 -17.79 0.24 0.37
CA ARG A 16 -18.85 1.13 0.86
C ARG A 16 -19.28 2.16 -0.18
N THR A 17 -18.39 2.53 -1.09
CA THR A 17 -18.62 3.55 -2.12
C THR A 17 -18.15 3.07 -3.48
N VAL A 18 -18.57 3.77 -4.54
CA VAL A 18 -18.12 3.52 -5.92
C VAL A 18 -16.62 3.83 -6.07
N GLU A 19 -16.13 4.89 -5.42
CA GLU A 19 -14.71 5.26 -5.40
C GLU A 19 -13.85 4.13 -4.83
N GLU A 20 -14.28 3.52 -3.72
CA GLU A 20 -13.57 2.40 -3.11
C GLU A 20 -13.57 1.15 -4.01
N ALA A 21 -14.63 0.96 -4.81
CA ALA A 21 -14.66 -0.08 -5.83
C ALA A 21 -13.69 0.21 -6.98
N GLN A 22 -13.52 1.46 -7.37
CA GLN A 22 -12.54 1.88 -8.38
C GLN A 22 -11.10 1.67 -7.86
N GLU A 23 -10.78 2.15 -6.66
CA GLU A 23 -9.48 1.92 -6.04
C GLU A 23 -9.18 0.42 -5.88
N HIS A 24 -10.16 -0.36 -5.42
CA HIS A 24 -10.01 -1.82 -5.34
C HIS A 24 -9.73 -2.43 -6.72
N ALA A 25 -10.45 -1.99 -7.75
CA ALA A 25 -10.23 -2.45 -9.13
C ALA A 25 -8.80 -2.14 -9.60
N GLU A 26 -8.28 -0.95 -9.31
CA GLU A 26 -6.93 -0.52 -9.70
C GLU A 26 -5.84 -1.27 -8.94
N LEU A 27 -5.99 -1.47 -7.63
CA LEU A 27 -4.98 -2.16 -6.81
C LEU A 27 -4.98 -3.67 -7.04
N THR A 28 -6.14 -4.27 -7.29
CA THR A 28 -6.30 -5.72 -7.33
C THR A 28 -6.58 -6.28 -8.72
N SER A 29 -6.76 -5.42 -9.72
CA SER A 29 -7.14 -5.78 -11.09
C SER A 29 -8.46 -6.57 -11.17
N HIS A 30 -9.31 -6.45 -10.16
CA HIS A 30 -10.65 -7.05 -10.14
C HIS A 30 -11.65 -6.14 -10.85
N SER A 31 -12.53 -6.72 -11.66
CA SER A 31 -13.52 -5.97 -12.46
C SER A 31 -14.96 -6.42 -12.22
N ASN A 32 -15.15 -7.52 -11.49
CA ASN A 32 -16.47 -8.07 -11.22
C ASN A 32 -17.06 -7.46 -9.94
N PHE A 33 -17.90 -6.43 -10.06
CA PHE A 33 -18.59 -5.82 -8.91
C PHE A 33 -20.10 -6.03 -9.02
N SER A 34 -20.73 -6.37 -7.90
CA SER A 34 -22.18 -6.60 -7.78
C SER A 34 -22.74 -5.84 -6.59
N GLU A 35 -23.97 -5.34 -6.70
CA GLU A 35 -24.63 -4.67 -5.58
C GLU A 35 -25.00 -5.68 -4.49
N SER A 36 -24.73 -5.32 -3.23
CA SER A 36 -25.06 -6.12 -2.05
C SER A 36 -25.92 -5.33 -1.07
N THR A 37 -26.82 -6.03 -0.39
CA THR A 37 -27.63 -5.49 0.71
C THR A 37 -26.93 -5.58 2.07
N GLU A 38 -25.72 -6.17 2.12
CA GLU A 38 -24.93 -6.31 3.34
C GLU A 38 -24.20 -5.00 3.66
N PRO A 39 -24.37 -4.40 4.86
CA PRO A 39 -23.63 -3.20 5.23
C PRO A 39 -22.16 -3.52 5.51
N VAL A 40 -21.25 -2.66 5.05
CA VAL A 40 -19.83 -2.75 5.40
C VAL A 40 -19.65 -2.36 6.87
N LEU A 41 -18.98 -3.22 7.65
CA LEU A 41 -18.66 -2.94 9.05
C LEU A 41 -17.81 -1.65 9.15
N ASN A 42 -18.15 -0.74 10.07
CA ASN A 42 -17.44 0.52 10.29
C ASN A 42 -17.25 0.76 11.78
N LEU A 43 -16.24 0.09 12.35
CA LEU A 43 -15.88 0.18 13.76
C LEU A 43 -14.86 1.31 13.93
N ILE A 44 -15.26 2.42 14.55
CA ILE A 44 -14.36 3.56 14.75
C ILE A 44 -13.74 3.48 16.14
N CYS A 45 -12.41 3.46 16.19
CA CYS A 45 -11.69 3.54 17.46
C CYS A 45 -11.92 4.89 18.15
N THR A 46 -12.35 4.91 19.41
CA THR A 46 -12.62 6.16 20.16
C THR A 46 -11.36 6.97 20.44
N ALA A 47 -10.23 6.29 20.65
CA ALA A 47 -8.97 6.93 21.01
C ALA A 47 -8.24 7.61 19.84
N CYS A 48 -8.45 7.15 18.60
CA CYS A 48 -7.71 7.68 17.44
C CYS A 48 -8.54 7.83 16.17
N SER A 49 -9.87 7.68 16.26
CA SER A 49 -10.84 7.83 15.18
C SER A 49 -10.56 7.03 13.90
N LYS A 50 -9.71 5.99 13.98
CA LYS A 50 -9.40 5.14 12.82
C LYS A 50 -10.57 4.18 12.60
N PRO A 51 -11.16 4.15 11.39
CA PRO A 51 -12.19 3.19 11.04
C PRO A 51 -11.55 1.82 10.79
N CYS A 52 -12.14 0.78 11.35
CA CYS A 52 -11.79 -0.62 11.12
C CYS A 52 -12.97 -1.31 10.45
N ARG A 53 -12.72 -1.94 9.30
CA ARG A 53 -13.73 -2.48 8.39
C ARG A 53 -14.08 -3.94 8.68
N SER A 54 -13.36 -4.56 9.62
CA SER A 54 -13.57 -5.94 10.03
C SER A 54 -13.14 -6.19 11.47
N LYS A 55 -13.62 -7.30 12.05
CA LYS A 55 -13.22 -7.72 13.40
C LYS A 55 -11.72 -8.03 13.49
N THR A 56 -11.14 -8.60 12.45
CA THR A 56 -9.69 -8.86 12.38
C THR A 56 -8.89 -7.56 12.35
N GLU A 57 -9.41 -6.52 11.68
CA GLU A 57 -8.78 -5.20 11.64
C GLU A 57 -8.85 -4.50 13.00
N SER A 58 -9.99 -4.54 13.70
CA SER A 58 -10.08 -4.00 15.07
C SER A 58 -9.18 -4.77 16.05
N ASP A 59 -9.04 -6.08 15.89
CA ASP A 59 -8.14 -6.90 16.72
C ASP A 59 -6.65 -6.56 16.45
N LEU A 60 -6.26 -6.40 15.19
CA LEU A 60 -4.90 -5.97 14.81
C LEU A 60 -4.62 -4.54 15.27
N HIS A 61 -5.60 -3.65 15.15
CA HIS A 61 -5.54 -2.29 15.66
C HIS A 61 -5.31 -2.28 17.16
N THR A 62 -6.08 -3.08 17.91
CA THR A 62 -5.92 -3.26 19.36
C THR A 62 -4.52 -3.77 19.70
N LYS A 63 -4.02 -4.79 19.00
CA LYS A 63 -2.68 -5.36 19.25
C LYS A 63 -1.54 -4.40 18.93
N ARG A 64 -1.68 -3.56 17.91
CA ARG A 64 -0.61 -2.65 17.45
C ARG A 64 -0.60 -1.32 18.21
N THR A 65 -1.78 -0.80 18.57
CA THR A 65 -1.93 0.54 19.17
C THR A 65 -2.33 0.50 20.64
N GLY A 66 -2.82 -0.64 21.14
CA GLY A 66 -3.34 -0.78 22.50
C GLY A 66 -4.75 -0.20 22.68
N HIS A 67 -5.39 0.33 21.63
CA HIS A 67 -6.72 0.90 21.73
C HIS A 67 -7.78 -0.21 21.68
N THR A 68 -8.59 -0.31 22.73
CA THR A 68 -9.59 -1.40 22.89
C THR A 68 -11.03 -0.94 22.70
N GLU A 69 -11.27 0.37 22.64
CA GLU A 69 -12.62 0.93 22.56
C GLU A 69 -12.98 1.31 21.12
N PHE A 70 -14.07 0.72 20.63
CA PHE A 70 -14.60 0.96 19.29
C PHE A 70 -16.10 1.24 19.36
N VAL A 71 -16.53 2.24 18.59
CA VAL A 71 -17.95 2.56 18.38
C VAL A 71 -18.36 2.02 17.01
N ASP A 72 -19.42 1.22 17.00
CA ASP A 72 -20.02 0.73 15.76
C ASP A 72 -20.86 1.82 15.10
N LYS A 73 -20.37 2.35 13.97
CA LYS A 73 -21.08 3.34 13.14
C LYS A 73 -21.59 2.74 11.82
N THR A 74 -21.85 1.44 11.81
CA THR A 74 -22.39 0.73 10.64
C THR A 74 -23.73 1.23 10.19
N SER A 75 -24.60 1.69 11.10
CA SER A 75 -25.94 2.19 10.76
C SER A 75 -25.94 3.60 10.16
N GLU A 76 -25.02 4.47 10.58
CA GLU A 76 -24.85 5.82 10.01
C GLU A 76 -24.24 5.79 8.59
N ALA A 77 -23.67 4.64 8.22
CA ALA A 77 -23.07 4.37 6.92
C ALA A 77 -24.06 3.98 5.82
N VAL A 78 -25.31 3.67 6.16
CA VAL A 78 -26.30 3.01 5.30
C VAL A 78 -27.00 4.00 4.36
N LYS A 79 -26.34 5.08 3.94
CA LYS A 79 -26.89 5.93 2.88
C LYS A 79 -26.85 5.11 1.58
N PRO A 80 -27.98 4.97 0.86
CA PRO A 80 -27.99 4.21 -0.39
C PRO A 80 -26.98 4.83 -1.36
N ILE A 81 -26.18 3.98 -2.00
CA ILE A 81 -25.17 4.40 -2.97
C ILE A 81 -25.90 5.08 -4.12
N SER A 82 -25.74 6.39 -4.26
CA SER A 82 -26.27 7.14 -5.40
C SER A 82 -25.28 6.98 -6.56
N LEU A 83 -25.75 6.39 -7.66
CA LEU A 83 -24.94 6.10 -8.85
C LEU A 83 -24.76 7.31 -9.79
N GLU A 84 -25.13 8.52 -9.38
CA GLU A 84 -24.95 9.72 -10.20
C GLU A 84 -23.70 10.50 -9.80
N ALA A 85 -22.68 10.40 -10.64
CA ALA A 85 -21.64 11.42 -10.75
C ALA A 85 -22.30 12.75 -11.15
N PRO A 86 -22.00 13.89 -10.49
CA PRO A 86 -22.51 15.17 -10.93
C PRO A 86 -21.89 15.53 -12.28
N LYS A 87 -22.67 15.36 -13.36
CA LYS A 87 -22.40 15.95 -14.66
C LYS A 87 -22.61 17.45 -14.55
N VAL A 88 -21.52 18.19 -14.63
CA VAL A 88 -21.52 19.64 -14.87
C VAL A 88 -21.86 19.87 -16.34
N ASP A 89 -23.14 19.97 -16.66
CA ASP A 89 -23.59 20.47 -17.97
C ASP A 89 -23.59 22.00 -17.96
N ALA A 90 -22.76 22.56 -18.85
CA ALA A 90 -22.78 23.96 -19.22
C ALA A 90 -23.99 24.25 -20.12
N THR A 91 -24.78 25.29 -19.81
CA THR A 91 -25.18 26.37 -20.76
C THR A 91 -26.13 27.41 -20.14
N ALA A 92 -25.64 28.66 -20.13
CA ALA A 92 -26.29 29.93 -20.49
C ALA A 92 -27.41 30.58 -19.62
N SER A 93 -27.01 31.69 -18.98
CA SER A 93 -27.57 33.07 -19.10
C SER A 93 -28.27 33.70 -17.88
N SER A 94 -27.64 34.82 -17.45
CA SER A 94 -28.15 36.05 -16.80
C SER A 94 -29.27 35.96 -15.76
N GLU A 95 -28.97 36.31 -14.51
CA GLU A 95 -29.17 37.67 -13.95
C GLU A 95 -28.81 37.74 -12.44
N ASN A 96 -28.19 38.84 -12.03
CA ASN A 96 -27.86 39.23 -10.64
C ASN A 96 -29.02 40.07 -10.06
N PRO A 97 -29.13 40.43 -8.74
CA PRO A 97 -28.13 40.31 -7.67
C PRO A 97 -28.65 39.90 -6.25
N SER A 98 -27.69 39.71 -5.33
CA SER A 98 -27.68 40.19 -3.93
C SER A 98 -27.70 39.16 -2.78
N ALA A 99 -26.55 39.12 -2.10
CA ALA A 99 -26.33 39.05 -0.64
C ALA A 99 -26.73 37.79 0.15
N ALA A 100 -25.73 37.02 0.59
CA ALA A 100 -25.20 37.06 1.96
C ALA A 100 -24.01 36.08 2.16
N ALA A 101 -22.98 36.57 2.86
CA ALA A 101 -21.74 35.91 3.28
C ALA A 101 -21.99 34.65 4.15
N SER A 102 -21.10 33.68 4.41
CA SER A 102 -19.63 33.63 4.57
C SER A 102 -19.25 32.12 4.46
N THR A 103 -18.06 31.67 4.04
CA THR A 103 -16.75 31.87 4.67
C THR A 103 -15.67 31.36 3.73
N ASP A 104 -14.72 32.26 3.48
CA ASP A 104 -13.44 32.12 2.80
C ASP A 104 -12.55 31.01 3.39
N GLN A 105 -12.15 30.06 2.55
CA GLN A 105 -10.80 29.49 2.54
C GLN A 105 -10.38 29.35 1.08
N ASN A 106 -10.03 30.48 0.48
CA ASN A 106 -9.28 30.52 -0.76
C ASN A 106 -7.84 30.07 -0.45
N GLU A 107 -7.57 28.76 -0.53
CA GLU A 107 -6.20 28.26 -0.67
C GLU A 107 -5.67 28.81 -2.00
N GLU A 108 -4.85 29.85 -1.90
CA GLU A 108 -4.20 30.50 -3.03
C GLU A 108 -3.19 29.52 -3.64
N MET A 109 -3.63 28.77 -4.65
CA MET A 109 -2.78 27.89 -5.44
C MET A 109 -1.93 28.75 -6.38
N VAL A 110 -0.66 28.95 -6.02
CA VAL A 110 0.27 29.78 -6.78
C VAL A 110 1.16 28.90 -7.66
N VAL A 111 1.36 29.33 -8.91
CA VAL A 111 2.27 28.71 -9.88
C VAL A 111 3.69 28.65 -9.29
N PRO A 112 4.37 27.49 -9.29
CA PRO A 112 5.73 27.40 -8.76
C PRO A 112 6.66 28.40 -9.47
N GLU A 113 7.42 29.16 -8.69
CA GLU A 113 8.36 30.15 -9.22
C GLU A 113 9.58 29.44 -9.81
N VAL A 114 9.61 29.36 -11.13
CA VAL A 114 10.68 28.77 -11.94
C VAL A 114 11.55 29.85 -12.59
N ASP A 115 12.76 29.49 -12.99
CA ASP A 115 13.69 30.43 -13.62
C ASP A 115 13.12 30.96 -14.95
N LYS A 116 12.73 32.24 -14.96
CA LYS A 116 12.08 32.91 -16.10
C LYS A 116 12.85 32.78 -17.42
N LYS A 117 14.19 32.80 -17.34
CA LYS A 117 15.06 32.64 -18.51
C LYS A 117 14.96 31.24 -19.14
N LEU A 118 14.90 30.19 -18.31
CA LEU A 118 14.75 28.82 -18.79
C LEU A 118 13.32 28.55 -19.25
N LEU A 119 12.34 29.17 -18.60
CA LEU A 119 10.93 29.12 -19.01
C LEU A 119 10.76 29.73 -20.41
N GLU A 120 11.26 30.94 -20.65
CA GLU A 120 11.22 31.60 -21.97
C GLU A 120 11.91 30.78 -23.06
N GLU A 121 13.02 30.10 -22.73
CA GLU A 121 13.74 29.24 -23.66
C GLU A 121 12.94 27.98 -24.03
N LEU A 122 12.29 27.33 -23.05
CA LEU A 122 11.38 26.20 -23.30
C LEU A 122 10.12 26.62 -24.07
N GLU A 123 9.59 27.81 -23.80
CA GLU A 123 8.48 28.39 -24.58
C GLU A 123 8.90 28.68 -26.02
N SER A 124 10.13 29.17 -26.23
CA SER A 124 10.68 29.40 -27.57
C SER A 124 10.88 28.11 -28.38
N MET A 125 11.08 26.97 -27.69
CA MET A 125 11.15 25.63 -28.28
C MET A 125 9.75 25.05 -28.60
N GLY A 126 8.67 25.71 -28.16
CA GLY A 126 7.29 25.31 -28.43
C GLY A 126 6.62 24.48 -27.33
N PHE A 127 7.21 24.40 -26.14
CA PHE A 127 6.56 23.77 -24.99
C PHE A 127 5.54 24.73 -24.35
N SER A 128 4.40 24.21 -23.88
CA SER A 128 3.40 25.00 -23.17
C SER A 128 3.97 25.53 -21.84
N THR A 129 3.55 26.72 -21.39
CA THR A 129 4.00 27.31 -20.12
C THR A 129 3.76 26.36 -18.94
N ALA A 130 2.64 25.62 -18.95
CA ALA A 130 2.32 24.62 -17.93
C ALA A 130 3.35 23.48 -17.90
N ARG A 131 3.64 22.90 -19.08
CA ARG A 131 4.61 21.82 -19.26
C ARG A 131 6.03 22.26 -18.89
N ALA A 132 6.44 23.44 -19.34
CA ALA A 132 7.75 24.01 -19.04
C ALA A 132 7.92 24.29 -17.54
N THR A 133 6.90 24.88 -16.89
CA THR A 133 6.91 25.13 -15.44
C THR A 133 6.98 23.83 -14.66
N ARG A 134 6.21 22.81 -15.06
CA ARG A 134 6.20 21.48 -14.43
C ARG A 134 7.56 20.81 -14.55
N ALA A 135 8.14 20.82 -15.74
CA ALA A 135 9.45 20.27 -16.00
C ALA A 135 10.56 20.95 -15.22
N LEU A 136 10.56 22.28 -15.17
CA LEU A 136 11.52 23.06 -14.38
C LEU A 136 11.37 22.78 -12.88
N HIS A 137 10.13 22.67 -12.39
CA HIS A 137 9.85 22.34 -11.01
C HIS A 137 10.35 20.94 -10.61
N TYR A 138 10.02 19.89 -11.39
CA TYR A 138 10.41 18.52 -11.06
C TYR A 138 11.87 18.19 -11.40
N SER A 139 12.46 18.85 -12.39
CA SER A 139 13.91 18.77 -12.65
C SER A 139 14.74 19.56 -11.61
N GLY A 140 14.09 20.34 -10.73
CA GLY A 140 14.74 21.11 -9.67
C GLY A 140 15.53 22.32 -10.17
N ASN A 141 15.10 22.94 -11.28
CA ASN A 141 15.80 24.05 -11.94
C ASN A 141 17.28 23.74 -12.27
N ALA A 142 17.61 22.47 -12.55
CA ALA A 142 19.00 22.04 -12.80
C ALA A 142 19.58 22.51 -14.15
N GLY A 143 18.74 23.01 -15.06
CA GLY A 143 19.12 23.53 -16.38
C GLY A 143 18.11 23.18 -17.47
N LEU A 144 18.27 23.76 -18.66
CA LEU A 144 17.38 23.55 -19.81
C LEU A 144 17.30 22.07 -20.22
N GLU A 145 18.45 21.42 -20.38
CA GLU A 145 18.54 20.02 -20.82
C GLU A 145 17.86 19.07 -19.83
N SER A 146 17.97 19.33 -18.52
CA SER A 146 17.32 18.53 -17.49
C SER A 146 15.79 18.67 -17.52
N ALA A 147 15.29 19.87 -17.81
CA ALA A 147 13.86 20.10 -17.99
C ALA A 147 13.34 19.42 -19.27
N VAL A 148 14.06 19.52 -20.38
CA VAL A 148 13.70 18.82 -21.63
C VAL A 148 13.71 17.31 -21.45
N ASN A 149 14.70 16.75 -20.76
CA ASN A 149 14.74 15.31 -20.46
C ASN A 149 13.52 14.88 -19.64
N TRP A 150 13.14 15.67 -18.63
CA TRP A 150 11.94 15.41 -17.85
C TRP A 150 10.66 15.44 -18.71
N ILE A 151 10.54 16.42 -19.62
CA ILE A 151 9.41 16.52 -20.55
C ILE A 151 9.30 15.26 -21.41
N VAL A 152 10.42 14.79 -21.97
CA VAL A 152 10.44 13.59 -22.83
C VAL A 152 10.05 12.34 -22.04
N GLU A 153 10.52 12.21 -20.80
CA GLU A 153 10.18 11.07 -19.93
C GLU A 153 8.69 11.03 -19.57
N HIS A 154 8.00 12.17 -19.57
CA HIS A 154 6.61 12.32 -19.11
C HIS A 154 5.65 12.79 -20.22
N GLU A 155 6.07 12.82 -21.49
CA GLU A 155 5.31 13.43 -22.59
C GLU A 155 3.96 12.74 -22.90
N ASN A 156 3.83 11.48 -22.48
CA ASN A 156 2.62 10.67 -22.66
C ASN A 156 1.64 10.77 -21.49
N ASP A 157 2.00 11.53 -20.44
CA ASP A 157 1.13 11.67 -19.28
C ASP A 157 -0.04 12.62 -19.63
N PRO A 158 -1.29 12.20 -19.39
CA PRO A 158 -2.49 12.98 -19.74
C PRO A 158 -2.61 14.30 -18.96
N ASP A 159 -1.78 14.48 -17.92
CA ASP A 159 -1.74 15.65 -17.06
C ASP A 159 -0.50 16.54 -17.32
N ILE A 160 0.36 16.23 -18.29
CA ILE A 160 1.61 16.99 -18.53
C ILE A 160 1.36 18.48 -18.84
N ASP A 161 0.26 18.79 -19.53
CA ASP A 161 -0.16 20.16 -19.84
C ASP A 161 -1.03 20.81 -18.76
N GLN A 162 -1.28 20.12 -17.64
CA GLN A 162 -1.94 20.71 -16.49
C GLN A 162 -0.95 21.50 -15.65
N MET A 163 -1.31 22.74 -15.32
CA MET A 163 -0.50 23.59 -14.45
C MET A 163 -0.35 22.91 -13.09
N PRO A 164 0.88 22.60 -12.63
CA PRO A 164 1.09 21.97 -11.35
C PRO A 164 0.69 22.94 -10.23
N LEU A 165 -0.32 22.55 -9.45
CA LEU A 165 -0.76 23.26 -8.27
C LEU A 165 -0.01 22.65 -7.09
N VAL A 166 0.97 23.37 -6.55
CA VAL A 166 1.75 22.94 -5.38
C VAL A 166 1.45 23.87 -4.21
N PRO A 167 1.14 23.34 -3.01
CA PRO A 167 0.99 24.14 -1.81
C PRO A 167 2.26 24.94 -1.51
N THR A 168 2.11 26.24 -1.28
CA THR A 168 3.18 27.20 -0.98
C THR A 168 3.81 26.94 0.39
N ASN A 169 4.65 25.90 0.48
CA ASN A 169 5.56 25.74 1.62
C ASN A 169 6.87 25.05 1.26
N THR A 170 7.48 25.49 0.16
CA THR A 170 8.91 25.30 -0.08
C THR A 170 9.55 26.66 -0.18
N LYS A 171 10.04 27.13 0.96
CA LYS A 171 11.12 28.11 1.02
C LYS A 171 12.28 27.58 0.18
N ILE A 172 12.34 27.99 -1.08
CA ILE A 172 13.58 28.06 -1.84
C ILE A 172 14.33 29.25 -1.25
N GLU A 173 14.96 29.05 -0.10
CA GLU A 173 16.00 29.94 0.39
C GLU A 173 17.33 29.47 -0.24
N THR A 174 17.90 30.34 -1.07
CA THR A 174 19.32 30.34 -1.40
C THR A 174 20.17 30.19 -0.12
N PRO A 175 21.35 29.57 -0.20
CA PRO A 175 22.01 28.95 0.94
C PRO A 175 22.44 29.99 1.97
N LYS A 176 21.79 29.99 3.14
CA LYS A 176 22.25 30.64 4.37
C LYS A 176 22.57 29.59 5.44
N PRO A 177 23.48 29.91 6.37
CA PRO A 177 24.54 29.00 6.80
C PRO A 177 24.09 27.95 7.82
N SER A 178 24.51 26.71 7.54
CA SER A 178 24.94 25.66 8.48
C SER A 178 23.98 25.23 9.60
N LEU A 179 23.34 24.05 9.43
CA LEU A 179 23.67 22.98 10.38
C LEU A 179 25.18 22.87 10.39
N THR A 180 25.80 22.82 11.57
CA THR A 180 27.26 22.74 11.60
C THR A 180 27.71 21.55 10.74
N PRO A 181 28.80 21.67 9.96
CA PRO A 181 29.30 20.56 9.16
C PRO A 181 29.63 19.33 10.02
N GLU A 182 29.73 19.48 11.34
CA GLU A 182 29.81 18.39 12.31
C GLU A 182 28.47 17.67 12.53
N GLU A 183 27.33 18.36 12.69
CA GLU A 183 26.03 17.72 12.89
C GLU A 183 25.56 16.92 11.66
N LEU A 184 25.83 17.42 10.45
CA LEU A 184 25.54 16.69 9.21
C LEU A 184 26.39 15.42 9.08
N LYS A 185 27.68 15.50 9.40
CA LYS A 185 28.58 14.33 9.43
C LYS A 185 28.20 13.35 10.51
N ALA A 186 27.80 13.82 11.70
CA ALA A 186 27.33 12.97 12.79
C ALA A 186 26.05 12.22 12.39
N LYS A 187 25.09 12.90 11.78
CA LYS A 187 23.86 12.26 11.28
C LYS A 187 24.13 11.27 10.15
N GLN A 188 25.08 11.57 9.26
CA GLN A 188 25.51 10.64 8.21
C GLN A 188 26.24 9.40 8.77
N GLN A 189 27.06 9.58 9.81
CA GLN A 189 27.72 8.49 10.53
C GLN A 189 26.70 7.64 11.28
N GLU A 190 25.75 8.24 11.99
CA GLU A 190 24.68 7.52 12.70
C GLU A 190 23.83 6.68 11.74
N LEU A 191 23.45 7.23 10.58
CA LEU A 191 22.72 6.49 9.55
C LEU A 191 23.54 5.30 9.00
N ARG A 192 24.84 5.49 8.80
CA ARG A 192 25.76 4.42 8.36
C ARG A 192 25.93 3.33 9.43
N GLU A 193 26.08 3.70 10.70
CA GLU A 193 26.17 2.75 11.80
C GLU A 193 24.86 1.99 12.00
N ARG A 194 23.72 2.68 11.89
CA ARG A 194 22.40 2.05 11.92
C ARG A 194 22.20 1.06 10.78
N ALA A 195 22.67 1.38 9.57
CA ALA A 195 22.65 0.46 8.43
C ALA A 195 23.55 -0.76 8.67
N ARG A 196 24.77 -0.56 9.21
CA ARG A 196 25.69 -1.65 9.56
C ARG A 196 25.11 -2.58 10.62
N LYS A 197 24.55 -2.00 11.70
CA LYS A 197 23.92 -2.75 12.79
C LYS A 197 22.72 -3.56 12.31
N LYS A 198 21.89 -2.98 11.43
CA LYS A 198 20.75 -3.68 10.82
C LYS A 198 21.22 -4.87 9.97
N LYS A 199 22.28 -4.68 9.17
CA LYS A 199 22.87 -5.77 8.37
C LYS A 199 23.44 -6.90 9.23
N GLU A 200 24.15 -6.56 10.31
CA GLU A 200 24.70 -7.54 11.25
C GLU A 200 23.61 -8.34 11.97
N GLU A 201 22.53 -7.67 12.40
CA GLU A 201 21.40 -8.33 13.04
C GLU A 201 20.66 -9.28 12.08
N GLU A 202 20.47 -8.86 10.83
CA GLU A 202 19.87 -9.68 9.77
C GLU A 202 20.75 -10.90 9.44
N GLU A 203 22.06 -10.71 9.29
CA GLU A 203 23.01 -11.80 9.05
C GLU A 203 23.01 -12.82 10.20
N LYS A 204 23.01 -12.34 11.45
CA LYS A 204 22.91 -13.20 12.64
C LYS A 204 21.56 -13.92 12.72
N ARG A 205 20.47 -13.33 12.22
CA ARG A 205 19.17 -14.00 12.10
C ARG A 205 19.24 -15.14 11.08
N MET A 206 19.79 -14.86 9.90
CA MET A 206 19.98 -15.85 8.82
C MET A 206 20.89 -17.00 9.25
N GLU A 207 21.96 -16.71 9.99
CA GLU A 207 22.85 -17.75 10.52
C GLU A 207 22.13 -18.68 11.50
N ARG A 208 21.34 -18.13 12.43
CA ARG A 208 20.51 -18.94 13.34
C ARG A 208 19.48 -19.78 12.59
N GLU A 209 18.92 -19.28 11.50
CA GLU A 209 17.98 -20.04 10.67
C GLU A 209 18.66 -21.20 9.95
N ARG A 210 19.83 -20.97 9.34
CA ARG A 210 20.64 -22.05 8.74
C ARG A 210 21.02 -23.12 9.76
N GLU A 211 21.43 -22.71 10.95
CA GLU A 211 21.77 -23.62 12.04
C GLU A 211 20.56 -24.47 12.48
N LYS A 212 19.39 -23.83 12.61
CA LYS A 212 18.13 -24.52 12.91
C LYS A 212 17.74 -25.50 11.82
N GLU A 213 17.92 -25.14 10.55
CA GLU A 213 17.62 -25.99 9.40
C GLU A 213 18.53 -27.23 9.39
N ARG A 214 19.83 -27.05 9.62
CA ARG A 214 20.77 -28.18 9.77
C ARG A 214 20.35 -29.15 10.88
N ILE A 215 19.93 -28.62 12.03
CA ILE A 215 19.45 -29.44 13.15
C ILE A 215 18.14 -30.14 12.78
N ARG A 216 17.23 -29.46 12.10
CA ARG A 216 15.95 -30.04 11.66
C ARG A 216 16.18 -31.19 10.71
N ILE A 217 16.96 -30.99 9.65
CA ILE A 217 17.32 -32.03 8.67
C ILE A 217 18.02 -33.20 9.38
N GLY A 218 18.93 -32.93 10.31
CA GLY A 218 19.59 -33.98 11.09
C GLY A 218 18.61 -34.81 11.94
N LYS A 219 17.60 -34.17 12.56
CA LYS A 219 16.54 -34.86 13.29
C LYS A 219 15.65 -35.68 12.37
N GLU A 220 15.22 -35.10 11.24
CA GLU A 220 14.40 -35.79 10.24
C GLU A 220 15.10 -37.03 9.67
N LEU A 221 16.41 -36.94 9.42
CA LEU A 221 17.21 -38.10 8.98
C LEU A 221 17.25 -39.22 10.04
N LEU A 222 17.43 -38.86 11.31
CA LEU A 222 17.43 -39.82 12.41
C LEU A 222 16.04 -40.45 12.61
N GLU A 223 14.98 -39.64 12.52
CA GLU A 223 13.58 -40.09 12.58
C GLU A 223 13.28 -41.09 11.45
N ALA A 224 13.63 -40.75 10.21
CA ALA A 224 13.46 -41.61 9.05
C ALA A 224 14.17 -42.96 9.23
N LYS A 225 15.40 -42.95 9.74
CA LYS A 225 16.15 -44.18 10.03
C LYS A 225 15.48 -45.04 11.10
N ARG A 226 14.86 -44.43 12.12
CA ARG A 226 14.11 -45.17 13.15
C ARG A 226 12.86 -45.81 12.55
N ILE A 227 12.11 -45.07 11.74
CA ILE A 227 10.92 -45.57 11.06
C ILE A 227 11.27 -46.74 10.13
N GLU A 228 12.37 -46.63 9.39
CA GLU A 228 12.84 -47.71 8.52
C GLU A 228 13.18 -48.98 9.31
N ALA A 229 13.93 -48.86 10.40
CA ALA A 229 14.27 -49.99 11.26
C ALA A 229 13.03 -50.64 11.92
N ASP A 230 12.06 -49.84 12.35
CA ASP A 230 10.80 -50.35 12.91
C ASP A 230 9.97 -51.07 11.85
N ASN A 231 9.93 -50.55 10.63
CA ASN A 231 9.27 -51.20 9.49
C ASN A 231 9.94 -52.53 9.14
N GLU A 232 11.28 -52.58 9.11
CA GLU A 232 12.02 -53.82 8.87
C GLU A 232 11.74 -54.86 9.96
N ARG A 233 11.79 -54.45 11.24
CA ARG A 233 11.44 -55.32 12.36
C ARG A 233 10.01 -55.84 12.24
N LYS A 234 9.06 -54.99 11.85
CA LYS A 234 7.67 -55.37 11.65
C LYS A 234 7.51 -56.40 10.51
N ARG A 235 8.24 -56.24 9.41
CA ARG A 235 8.28 -57.21 8.30
C ARG A 235 8.82 -58.57 8.76
N LEU A 236 9.93 -58.58 9.50
CA LEU A 236 10.52 -59.81 10.04
C LEU A 236 9.58 -60.54 11.01
N LEU A 237 8.89 -59.79 11.89
CA LEU A 237 7.91 -60.37 12.80
C LEU A 237 6.70 -60.93 12.05
N ALA A 238 6.23 -60.26 11.00
CA ALA A 238 5.13 -60.74 10.16
C ALA A 238 5.51 -62.03 9.43
N LEU A 239 6.72 -62.10 8.86
CA LEU A 239 7.23 -63.31 8.20
C LEU A 239 7.30 -64.49 9.17
N ARG A 240 7.89 -64.30 10.35
CA ARG A 240 7.94 -65.37 11.38
C ARG A 240 6.56 -65.81 11.85
N LYS A 241 5.59 -64.89 11.87
CA LYS A 241 4.21 -65.23 12.25
C LYS A 241 3.54 -66.06 11.15
N ALA A 242 3.71 -65.67 9.88
CA ALA A 242 3.19 -66.40 8.74
C ALA A 242 3.79 -67.82 8.65
N GLU A 243 5.10 -67.97 8.82
CA GLU A 243 5.77 -69.28 8.84
C GLU A 243 5.21 -70.19 9.94
N LYS A 244 5.04 -69.66 11.16
CA LYS A 244 4.42 -70.41 12.27
C LYS A 244 2.96 -70.78 12.01
N GLU A 245 2.21 -69.95 11.31
CA GLU A 245 0.81 -70.20 10.96
C GLU A 245 0.70 -71.26 9.86
N GLU A 246 1.58 -71.21 8.86
CA GLU A 246 1.71 -72.23 7.80
C GLU A 246 2.11 -73.58 8.39
N GLU A 247 3.11 -73.62 9.29
CA GLU A 247 3.52 -74.86 9.97
C GLU A 247 2.38 -75.46 10.81
N LYS A 248 1.59 -74.63 11.51
CA LYS A 248 0.41 -75.10 12.25
C LYS A 248 -0.65 -75.64 11.31
N SER A 249 -0.97 -74.92 10.24
CA SER A 249 -1.97 -75.36 9.26
C SER A 249 -1.56 -76.66 8.56
N ALA A 250 -0.26 -76.87 8.31
CA ALA A 250 0.28 -78.10 7.75
C ALA A 250 0.20 -79.29 8.73
N ARG A 251 0.26 -79.06 10.04
CA ARG A 251 0.08 -80.10 11.07
C ARG A 251 -1.39 -80.47 11.31
N GLU A 252 -2.31 -79.58 10.99
CA GLU A 252 -3.76 -79.78 11.16
C GLU A 252 -4.43 -80.43 9.93
N LYS A 253 -3.70 -80.61 8.82
CA LYS A 253 -4.12 -81.35 7.61
C LYS A 253 -3.59 -82.79 7.64
#